data_AF-A0A399SPW3-F1
#
_entry.id   AF-A0A399SPW3-F1
#
_cell.length_a   1.000
_cell.length_b   1.000
_cell.length_c   1.000
_cell.angle_alpha   90.00
_cell.angle_beta   90.00
_cell.angle_gamma   90.00
#
_symmetry.space_group_name_H-M   'P 1'
#
loop_
_entity.id
_entity.type
_entity.pdbx_description
1 polymer ?
#
loop_
_entity_poly.entity_id
_entity_poly.type
_entity_poly.pdbx_seq_one_letter_code
_entity_poly.pdbx_strand_id
1 'polypeptide(L)'
;ALLVLAGGAGVVAGILVGVLGVIGLVVVAAWVSTRLALVPSAIVIERLRPLVAARRSWALTIGSFWRVLGILLLTAVIVSAATNVVTVPLTLLTSILQTVLFPNGELDFQTFDASVAFYIGTQLLTLVVSVVVGSIGAVVTSANAAILYIDLRMRREGLDLELARFAEERAAGASSATGLDARDPYAAPAGAPGTTA
;
A
#
# COMPACT_ATOMS: atom_id res chain seq x y z
N ALA A 1 5.99 -28.16 -13.54
CA ALA A 1 6.08 -29.63 -13.41
C ALA A 1 6.15 -30.33 -14.77
N LEU A 2 5.15 -30.13 -15.66
CA LEU A 2 5.08 -30.83 -16.96
C LEU A 2 6.22 -30.51 -17.95
N LEU A 3 6.75 -29.28 -17.96
CA LEU A 3 7.85 -28.87 -18.86
C LEU A 3 9.23 -29.40 -18.42
N VAL A 4 9.43 -29.68 -17.13
CA VAL A 4 10.71 -30.19 -16.59
C VAL A 4 10.96 -31.64 -16.99
N LEU A 5 9.89 -32.41 -17.25
CA LEU A 5 9.93 -33.80 -17.70
C LEU A 5 10.40 -33.96 -19.17
N ALA A 6 10.53 -32.87 -19.93
CA ALA A 6 10.93 -32.88 -21.35
C ALA A 6 12.45 -32.69 -21.57
N GLY A 7 13.28 -32.79 -20.53
CA GLY A 7 14.74 -32.66 -20.61
C GLY A 7 15.24 -31.21 -20.60
N GLY A 8 16.52 -30.99 -20.95
CA GLY A 8 17.19 -29.69 -20.84
C GLY A 8 16.51 -28.53 -21.57
N ALA A 9 15.96 -28.77 -22.76
CA ALA A 9 15.18 -27.78 -23.50
C ALA A 9 13.84 -27.45 -22.82
N GLY A 10 13.21 -28.45 -22.19
CA GLY A 10 12.00 -28.28 -21.39
C GLY A 10 12.22 -27.48 -20.10
N VAL A 11 13.38 -27.62 -19.48
CA VAL A 11 13.80 -26.80 -18.32
C VAL A 11 13.98 -25.35 -18.74
N VAL A 12 14.70 -25.07 -19.84
CA VAL A 12 14.89 -23.71 -20.35
C VAL A 12 13.55 -23.06 -20.72
N ALA A 13 12.68 -23.78 -21.44
CA ALA A 13 11.33 -23.31 -21.76
C ALA A 13 10.49 -23.06 -20.49
N GLY A 14 10.58 -23.94 -19.50
CA GLY A 14 9.90 -23.78 -18.21
C GLY A 14 10.37 -22.56 -17.43
N ILE A 15 11.68 -22.28 -17.41
CA ILE A 15 12.25 -21.09 -16.77
C ILE A 15 11.79 -19.84 -17.51
N LEU A 16 11.86 -19.79 -18.84
CA LEU A 16 11.44 -18.64 -19.64
C LEU A 16 9.96 -18.33 -19.44
N VAL A 17 9.09 -19.33 -19.52
CA VAL A 17 7.65 -19.17 -19.27
C VAL A 17 7.40 -18.74 -17.82
N GLY A 18 8.11 -19.31 -16.85
CA GLY A 18 8.00 -18.92 -15.45
C GLY A 18 8.39 -17.46 -15.22
N VAL A 19 9.54 -17.03 -15.72
CA VAL A 19 10.04 -15.66 -15.57
C VAL A 19 9.13 -14.66 -16.29
N LEU A 20 8.76 -14.92 -17.55
CA LEU A 20 7.85 -14.04 -18.29
C LEU A 20 6.46 -13.99 -17.64
N GLY A 21 5.98 -15.12 -17.12
CA GLY A 21 4.73 -15.19 -16.37
C GLY A 21 4.76 -14.32 -15.11
N VAL A 22 5.83 -14.41 -14.32
CA VAL A 22 6.02 -13.58 -13.11
C VAL A 22 6.11 -12.10 -13.48
N ILE A 23 6.89 -11.74 -14.49
CA ILE A 23 7.01 -10.34 -14.95
C ILE A 23 5.65 -9.80 -15.40
N GLY A 24 4.92 -10.58 -16.21
CA GLY A 24 3.57 -10.21 -16.65
C GLY A 24 2.63 -10.00 -15.46
N LEU A 25 2.67 -10.89 -14.46
CA LEU A 25 1.87 -10.77 -13.25
C LEU A 25 2.25 -9.52 -12.44
N VAL A 26 3.54 -9.21 -12.30
CA VAL A 26 4.02 -8.00 -11.61
C VAL A 26 3.54 -6.74 -12.32
N VAL A 27 3.62 -6.68 -13.65
CA VAL A 27 3.14 -5.54 -14.45
C VAL A 27 1.64 -5.34 -14.28
N VAL A 28 0.86 -6.42 -14.38
CA VAL A 28 -0.60 -6.35 -14.17
C VAL A 28 -0.92 -5.95 -12.74
N ALA A 29 -0.24 -6.50 -11.75
CA ALA A 29 -0.43 -6.16 -10.34
C ALA A 29 -0.13 -4.68 -10.07
N ALA A 30 0.99 -4.15 -10.59
CA ALA A 30 1.36 -2.74 -10.46
C ALA A 30 0.34 -1.83 -11.15
N TRP A 31 -0.16 -2.23 -12.33
CA TRP A 31 -1.18 -1.47 -13.04
C TRP A 31 -2.50 -1.44 -12.28
N VAL A 32 -3.01 -2.59 -11.83
CA VAL A 32 -4.27 -2.67 -11.06
C VAL A 32 -4.14 -1.96 -9.71
N SER A 33 -3.03 -2.15 -8.99
CA SER A 33 -2.83 -1.52 -7.69
C SER A 33 -2.81 0.00 -7.80
N THR A 34 -2.15 0.54 -8.83
CA THR A 34 -2.13 1.99 -9.10
C THR A 34 -3.54 2.52 -9.40
N ARG A 35 -4.34 1.77 -10.16
CA ARG A 35 -5.72 2.15 -10.51
C ARG A 35 -6.67 2.12 -9.32
N LEU A 36 -6.41 1.26 -8.33
CA LEU A 36 -7.25 1.07 -7.15
C LEU A 36 -6.69 1.73 -5.88
N ALA A 37 -5.51 2.33 -5.94
CA ALA A 37 -4.83 2.92 -4.78
C ALA A 37 -5.66 4.00 -4.07
N LEU A 38 -6.54 4.70 -4.79
CA LEU A 38 -7.33 5.82 -4.26
C LEU A 38 -8.72 5.40 -3.77
N VAL A 39 -9.09 4.13 -3.89
CA VAL A 39 -10.41 3.63 -3.48
C VAL A 39 -10.68 3.84 -1.99
N PRO A 40 -9.76 3.53 -1.06
CA PRO A 40 -10.01 3.75 0.37
C PRO A 40 -10.27 5.24 0.67
N SER A 41 -9.51 6.13 0.03
CA SER A 41 -9.67 7.58 0.18
C SER A 41 -11.02 8.06 -0.35
N ALA A 42 -11.47 7.57 -1.50
CA ALA A 42 -12.79 7.90 -2.06
C ALA A 42 -13.94 7.40 -1.17
N ILE A 43 -13.82 6.22 -0.55
CA ILE A 43 -14.82 5.70 0.38
C ILE A 43 -14.90 6.58 1.64
N VAL A 44 -13.76 6.96 2.21
CA VAL A 44 -13.72 7.72 3.48
C VAL A 44 -14.13 9.19 3.26
N ILE A 45 -13.62 9.83 2.20
CA ILE A 45 -13.80 11.27 1.97
C ILE A 45 -15.13 11.55 1.27
N GLU A 46 -15.46 10.83 0.20
CA GLU A 46 -16.69 11.06 -0.57
C GLU A 46 -17.86 10.17 -0.10
N ARG A 47 -17.67 9.33 0.93
CA ARG A 47 -18.68 8.40 1.48
C ARG A 47 -19.30 7.48 0.41
N LEU A 48 -18.52 7.15 -0.63
CA LEU A 48 -18.98 6.37 -1.76
C LEU A 48 -19.05 4.87 -1.46
N ARG A 49 -19.97 4.17 -2.14
CA ARG A 49 -20.01 2.70 -2.14
C ARG A 49 -18.75 2.12 -2.80
N PRO A 50 -18.28 0.92 -2.42
CA PRO A 50 -17.01 0.36 -2.91
C PRO A 50 -16.87 0.31 -4.44
N LEU A 51 -17.93 -0.11 -5.15
CA LEU A 51 -17.92 -0.19 -6.62
C LEU A 51 -17.88 1.19 -7.29
N VAL A 52 -18.52 2.19 -6.67
CA VAL A 52 -18.53 3.58 -7.16
C VAL A 52 -17.16 4.21 -6.91
N ALA A 53 -16.60 4.01 -5.72
CA ALA A 53 -15.24 4.43 -5.37
C ALA A 53 -14.19 3.84 -6.32
N ALA A 54 -14.34 2.57 -6.74
CA ALA A 54 -13.47 1.94 -7.73
C ALA A 54 -13.51 2.65 -9.09
N ARG A 55 -14.70 2.94 -9.61
CA ARG A 55 -14.86 3.68 -10.88
C ARG A 55 -14.29 5.10 -10.77
N ARG A 56 -14.48 5.75 -9.63
CA ARG A 56 -13.96 7.08 -9.33
C ARG A 56 -12.43 7.10 -9.30
N SER A 57 -11.81 6.18 -8.55
CA SER A 57 -10.36 5.97 -8.52
C SER A 57 -9.81 5.72 -9.92
N TRP A 58 -10.53 4.93 -10.73
CA TRP A 58 -10.15 4.67 -12.11
C TRP A 58 -10.14 5.95 -12.96
N ALA A 59 -11.21 6.75 -12.90
CA ALA A 59 -11.31 8.01 -13.64
C ALA A 59 -10.22 9.01 -13.23
N LEU A 60 -9.95 9.14 -11.94
CA LEU A 60 -8.93 10.07 -11.40
C LEU A 60 -7.49 9.67 -11.77
N THR A 61 -7.23 8.38 -11.95
CA THR A 61 -5.90 7.88 -12.33
C THR A 61 -5.64 7.94 -13.85
N ILE A 62 -6.68 8.14 -14.69
CA ILE A 62 -6.51 8.31 -16.15
C ILE A 62 -5.74 9.60 -16.41
N GLY A 63 -4.58 9.53 -17.07
CA GLY A 63 -3.73 10.70 -17.36
C GLY A 63 -2.79 11.13 -16.23
N SER A 64 -2.87 10.52 -15.05
CA SER A 64 -1.93 10.73 -13.93
C SER A 64 -1.22 9.44 -13.52
N PHE A 65 -1.44 8.34 -14.24
CA PHE A 65 -0.94 6.99 -13.92
C PHE A 65 0.53 6.97 -13.53
N TRP A 66 1.43 7.53 -14.34
CA TRP A 66 2.87 7.52 -14.06
C TRP A 66 3.25 8.30 -12.80
N ARG A 67 2.54 9.39 -12.52
CA ARG A 67 2.75 10.17 -11.30
C ARG A 67 2.28 9.38 -10.07
N VAL A 68 1.11 8.74 -10.16
CA VAL A 68 0.57 7.91 -9.07
C VAL A 68 1.47 6.70 -8.83
N LEU A 69 1.82 5.96 -9.88
CA LEU A 69 2.72 4.81 -9.81
C LEU A 69 4.07 5.21 -9.21
N GLY A 70 4.68 6.30 -9.70
CA GLY A 70 5.97 6.79 -9.21
C GLY A 70 5.94 7.16 -7.74
N ILE A 71 4.89 7.85 -7.29
CA ILE A 71 4.70 8.21 -5.88
C ILE A 71 4.52 6.95 -5.02
N LEU A 72 3.66 6.01 -5.43
CA LEU A 72 3.44 4.77 -4.69
C LEU A 72 4.71 3.93 -4.61
N LEU A 73 5.46 3.82 -5.71
CA LEU A 73 6.72 3.10 -5.76
C LEU A 73 7.78 3.77 -4.88
N LEU A 74 7.89 5.10 -4.94
CA LEU A 74 8.82 5.85 -4.10
C LEU A 74 8.50 5.65 -2.62
N THR A 75 7.21 5.74 -2.23
CA THR A 75 6.78 5.46 -0.86
C THR A 75 7.11 4.03 -0.45
N ALA A 76 6.86 3.05 -1.32
CA ALA A 76 7.19 1.65 -1.05
C ALA A 76 8.70 1.45 -0.84
N VAL A 77 9.54 2.08 -1.66
CA VAL A 77 11.00 2.04 -1.51
C VAL A 77 11.44 2.67 -0.19
N ILE A 78 10.89 3.84 0.17
CA ILE A 78 11.22 4.53 1.43
C ILE A 78 10.82 3.67 2.64
N VAL A 79 9.60 3.13 2.65
CA VAL A 79 9.11 2.26 3.74
C VAL A 79 9.94 0.98 3.83
N SER A 80 10.28 0.38 2.69
CA SER A 80 11.14 -0.82 2.64
C SER A 80 12.54 -0.53 3.18
N ALA A 81 13.17 0.58 2.77
CA ALA A 81 14.46 0.99 3.27
C ALA A 81 14.42 1.25 4.78
N ALA A 82 13.43 1.98 5.27
CA ALA A 82 13.24 2.23 6.71
C ALA A 82 13.02 0.93 7.49
N THR A 83 12.30 -0.03 6.92
CA THR A 83 12.10 -1.35 7.54
C THR A 83 13.42 -2.11 7.63
N ASN A 84 14.20 -2.14 6.55
CA ASN A 84 15.48 -2.84 6.51
C ASN A 84 16.52 -2.25 7.48
N VAL A 85 16.49 -0.93 7.72
CA VAL A 85 17.35 -0.29 8.73
C VAL A 85 17.13 -0.88 10.12
N VAL A 86 15.92 -1.33 10.44
CA VAL A 86 15.58 -1.93 11.74
C VAL A 86 15.76 -3.45 11.71
N THR A 87 15.27 -4.13 10.67
CA THR A 87 15.22 -5.59 10.64
C THR A 87 16.56 -6.24 10.32
N VAL A 88 17.41 -5.61 9.50
CA VAL A 88 18.72 -6.18 9.12
C VAL A 88 19.65 -6.31 10.34
N PRO A 89 19.88 -5.26 11.15
CA PRO A 89 20.74 -5.40 12.34
C PRO A 89 20.20 -6.42 13.33
N LEU A 90 18.88 -6.48 13.52
CA LEU A 90 18.24 -7.45 14.39
C LEU A 90 18.49 -8.89 13.89
N THR A 91 18.30 -9.14 12.60
CA THR A 91 18.51 -10.46 12.00
C THR A 91 19.98 -10.89 12.07
N LEU A 92 20.90 -9.96 11.84
CA LEU A 92 22.33 -10.23 11.98
C LEU A 92 22.69 -10.57 13.42
N LEU A 93 22.19 -9.78 14.38
CA LEU A 93 22.43 -10.02 15.80
C LEU A 93 21.91 -11.38 16.25
N THR A 94 20.67 -11.74 15.90
CA THR A 94 20.08 -13.04 16.27
C THR A 94 20.84 -14.19 15.61
N SER A 95 21.28 -14.03 14.36
CA SER A 95 22.07 -15.04 13.64
C SER A 95 23.46 -15.26 14.28
N ILE A 96 24.13 -14.18 14.68
CA ILE A 96 25.42 -14.26 15.37
C ILE A 96 25.24 -14.93 16.74
N LEU A 97 24.23 -14.50 17.52
CA LEU A 97 23.96 -15.09 18.83
C LEU A 97 23.62 -16.58 18.72
N GLN A 98 22.82 -16.98 17.72
CA GLN A 98 22.52 -18.38 17.47
C GLN A 98 23.81 -19.19 17.23
N THR A 99 24.71 -18.66 16.40
CA THR A 99 25.97 -19.34 16.05
C THR A 99 26.93 -19.44 17.24
N VAL A 100 26.99 -18.40 18.08
CA VAL A 100 27.89 -18.36 19.25
C VAL A 100 27.37 -19.21 20.41
N LEU A 101 26.07 -19.14 20.70
CA LEU A 101 25.45 -19.87 21.81
C LEU A 101 25.19 -21.33 21.47
N PHE A 102 24.91 -21.64 20.20
CA PHE A 102 24.60 -22.99 19.72
C PHE A 102 25.43 -23.33 18.47
N PRO A 103 26.75 -23.59 18.63
CA PRO A 103 27.66 -23.79 17.50
C PRO A 103 27.33 -25.00 16.63
N ASN A 104 26.72 -26.02 17.23
CA ASN A 104 26.35 -27.26 16.55
C ASN A 104 25.12 -27.09 15.64
N GLY A 105 24.33 -26.01 15.81
CA GLY A 105 23.28 -25.57 14.90
C GLY A 105 22.10 -26.53 14.67
N GLU A 106 22.09 -27.72 15.29
CA GLU A 106 21.00 -28.69 15.13
C GLU A 106 19.75 -28.20 15.86
N LEU A 107 18.78 -27.72 15.07
CA LEU A 107 17.44 -27.43 15.55
C LEU A 107 16.60 -28.71 15.49
N ASP A 108 16.51 -29.41 16.62
CA ASP A 108 15.61 -30.56 16.75
C ASP A 108 14.28 -30.15 17.42
N PHE A 109 13.27 -29.92 16.57
CA PHE A 109 11.93 -29.56 17.01
C PHE A 109 11.16 -30.71 17.70
N GLN A 110 11.70 -31.93 17.75
CA GLN A 110 11.09 -33.05 18.48
C GLN A 110 11.41 -33.01 19.98
N THR A 111 12.59 -32.54 20.35
CA THR A 111 13.08 -32.54 21.75
C THR A 111 12.90 -31.20 22.46
N PHE A 112 12.63 -30.10 21.73
CA PHE A 112 12.36 -28.76 22.30
C PHE A 112 13.42 -28.32 23.33
N ASP A 113 14.67 -28.39 22.92
CA ASP A 113 15.80 -28.00 23.76
C ASP A 113 15.99 -26.47 23.87
N ALA A 114 17.04 -26.04 24.58
CA ALA A 114 17.36 -24.63 24.75
C ALA A 114 17.65 -23.90 23.42
N SER A 115 18.16 -24.61 22.40
CA SER A 115 18.49 -24.02 21.10
C SER A 115 17.22 -23.69 20.31
N VAL A 116 16.23 -24.59 20.35
CA VAL A 116 14.91 -24.39 19.75
C VAL A 116 14.13 -23.32 20.49
N ALA A 117 14.16 -23.31 21.83
CA ALA A 117 13.51 -22.28 22.63
C ALA A 117 14.08 -20.87 22.31
N PHE A 118 15.41 -20.77 22.17
CA PHE A 118 16.07 -19.53 21.78
C PHE A 118 15.71 -19.10 20.34
N TYR A 119 15.73 -20.03 19.38
CA TYR A 119 15.32 -19.75 18.00
C TYR A 119 13.88 -19.23 17.92
N ILE A 120 12.93 -19.90 18.59
CA ILE A 120 11.54 -19.46 18.64
C ILE A 120 11.44 -18.07 19.28
N GLY A 121 12.14 -17.83 20.40
CA GLY A 121 12.16 -16.53 21.06
C GLY A 121 12.66 -15.40 20.17
N THR A 122 13.74 -15.63 19.42
CA THR A 122 14.30 -14.63 18.48
C THR A 122 13.42 -14.42 17.25
N GLN A 123 12.76 -15.46 16.74
CA GLN A 123 11.78 -15.34 15.66
C GLN A 123 10.53 -14.56 16.12
N LEU A 124 10.05 -14.81 17.33
CA LEU A 124 8.94 -14.04 17.92
C LEU A 124 9.32 -12.57 18.12
N LEU A 125 10.52 -12.30 18.62
CA LEU A 125 11.04 -10.93 18.74
C LEU A 125 11.08 -10.24 17.36
N THR A 126 11.65 -10.91 16.35
CA THR A 126 11.73 -10.39 14.98
C THR A 126 10.35 -10.13 14.39
N LEU A 127 9.38 -11.04 14.63
CA LEU A 127 8.00 -10.87 14.21
C LEU A 127 7.37 -9.64 14.85
N VAL A 128 7.47 -9.48 16.17
CA VAL A 128 6.92 -8.33 16.91
C VAL A 128 7.49 -7.03 16.39
N VAL A 129 8.82 -6.94 16.24
CA VAL A 129 9.48 -5.76 15.68
C VAL A 129 9.01 -5.48 14.25
N SER A 130 8.92 -6.52 13.41
CA SER A 130 8.46 -6.37 12.02
C SER A 130 7.02 -5.91 11.92
N VAL A 131 6.12 -6.38 12.80
CA VAL A 131 4.73 -5.93 12.87
C VAL A 131 4.66 -4.47 13.28
N VAL A 132 5.42 -4.04 14.29
CA VAL A 132 5.45 -2.64 14.74
C VAL A 132 5.94 -1.72 13.61
N VAL A 133 7.07 -2.06 12.99
CA VAL A 133 7.64 -1.26 11.89
C VAL A 133 6.72 -1.27 10.67
N GLY A 134 6.16 -2.43 10.31
CA GLY A 134 5.21 -2.58 9.22
C GLY A 134 3.93 -1.77 9.44
N SER A 135 3.46 -1.67 10.68
CA SER A 135 2.29 -0.86 11.04
C SER A 135 2.54 0.63 10.76
N ILE A 136 3.73 1.14 11.09
CA ILE A 136 4.14 2.52 10.76
C ILE A 136 4.15 2.71 9.24
N GLY A 137 4.73 1.76 8.51
CA GLY A 137 4.73 1.76 7.04
C GLY A 137 3.34 1.79 6.42
N ALA A 138 2.37 1.06 7.00
CA ALA A 138 0.98 1.06 6.57
C ALA A 138 0.31 2.43 6.76
N VAL A 139 0.58 3.11 7.88
CA VAL A 139 0.09 4.48 8.13
C VAL A 139 0.66 5.45 7.09
N VAL A 140 1.98 5.40 6.83
CA VAL A 140 2.62 6.26 5.83
C VAL A 140 2.02 6.03 4.44
N THR A 141 1.82 4.78 4.05
CA THR A 141 1.29 4.42 2.73
C THR A 141 -0.17 4.88 2.56
N SER A 142 -1.00 4.68 3.58
CA SER A 142 -2.41 5.11 3.55
C SER A 142 -2.55 6.64 3.59
N ALA A 143 -1.74 7.35 4.38
CA ALA A 143 -1.71 8.81 4.41
C ALA A 143 -1.29 9.39 3.05
N ASN A 144 -0.26 8.81 2.42
CA ASN A 144 0.19 9.24 1.11
C ASN A 144 -0.89 9.06 0.03
N ALA A 145 -1.62 7.94 0.04
CA ALA A 145 -2.76 7.73 -0.86
C ALA A 145 -3.87 8.78 -0.66
N ALA A 146 -4.18 9.14 0.59
CA ALA A 146 -5.16 10.17 0.90
C ALA A 146 -4.73 11.58 0.44
N ILE A 147 -3.46 11.95 0.65
CA ILE A 147 -2.92 13.22 0.18
C ILE A 147 -2.93 13.27 -1.35
N LEU A 148 -2.51 12.20 -2.02
CA LEU A 148 -2.50 12.12 -3.48
C LEU A 148 -3.91 12.21 -4.07
N TYR A 149 -4.90 11.62 -3.40
CA TYR A 149 -6.30 11.75 -3.78
C TYR A 149 -6.74 13.21 -3.78
N ILE A 150 -6.47 13.92 -2.68
CA ILE A 150 -6.83 15.32 -2.49
C ILE A 150 -6.07 16.23 -3.48
N ASP A 151 -4.78 15.99 -3.73
CA ASP A 151 -4.01 16.74 -4.74
C ASP A 151 -4.56 16.55 -6.15
N LEU A 152 -4.95 15.32 -6.52
CA LEU A 152 -5.58 15.06 -7.81
C LEU A 152 -6.92 15.76 -7.93
N ARG A 153 -7.69 15.81 -6.85
CA ARG A 153 -9.00 16.47 -6.83
C ARG A 153 -8.87 17.98 -6.92
N MET A 154 -7.93 18.59 -6.21
CA MET A 154 -7.62 20.02 -6.36
C MET A 154 -7.22 20.35 -7.80
N ARG A 155 -6.27 19.59 -8.38
CA ARG A 155 -5.74 19.90 -9.72
C ARG A 155 -6.70 19.66 -10.87
N ARG A 156 -7.63 18.70 -10.73
CA ARG A 156 -8.48 18.26 -11.85
C ARG A 156 -9.93 18.70 -11.72
N GLU A 157 -10.40 18.87 -10.49
CA GLU A 157 -11.79 19.18 -10.21
C GLU A 157 -11.96 20.57 -9.60
N GLY A 158 -10.87 21.28 -9.33
CA GLY A 158 -10.92 22.63 -8.76
C GLY A 158 -11.44 22.63 -7.31
N LEU A 159 -11.18 21.55 -6.55
CA LEU A 159 -11.57 21.48 -5.13
C LEU A 159 -10.99 22.66 -4.32
N ASP A 160 -9.83 23.18 -4.71
CA ASP A 160 -9.24 24.38 -4.13
C ASP A 160 -10.14 25.62 -4.30
N LEU A 161 -10.74 25.81 -5.48
CA LEU A 161 -11.70 26.89 -5.75
C LEU A 161 -12.99 26.71 -4.94
N GLU A 162 -13.48 25.48 -4.82
CA GLU A 162 -14.68 25.19 -4.03
C GLU A 162 -14.45 25.44 -2.53
N LEU A 163 -13.28 25.05 -2.01
CA LEU A 163 -12.88 25.30 -0.63
C LEU A 163 -12.67 26.79 -0.35
N ALA A 164 -12.06 27.53 -1.28
CA ALA A 164 -11.91 28.98 -1.16
C ALA A 164 -13.28 29.68 -1.11
N ARG A 165 -14.19 29.34 -2.04
CA ARG A 165 -15.56 29.86 -2.05
C ARG A 165 -16.32 29.51 -0.77
N PHE A 166 -16.19 28.28 -0.28
CA PHE A 166 -16.82 27.86 0.97
C PHE A 166 -16.28 28.63 2.18
N ALA A 167 -14.97 28.91 2.24
CA ALA A 167 -14.37 29.71 3.30
C ALA A 167 -14.86 31.17 3.27
N GLU A 168 -15.01 31.77 2.08
CA GLU A 168 -15.59 33.11 1.90
C GLU A 168 -17.05 33.16 2.35
N GLU A 169 -17.88 32.19 1.91
CA GLU A 169 -19.28 32.06 2.35
C GLU A 169 -19.38 31.92 3.88
N ARG A 170 -18.47 31.14 4.49
CA ARG A 170 -18.42 30.96 5.94
C ARG A 170 -18.05 32.25 6.66
N ALA A 171 -17.06 32.99 6.14
CA ALA A 171 -16.64 34.28 6.70
C ALA A 171 -17.73 35.35 6.58
N ALA A 172 -18.52 35.30 5.51
CA ALA A 172 -19.69 36.17 5.29
C ALA A 172 -20.91 35.77 6.13
N GLY A 173 -20.85 34.67 6.90
CA GLY A 173 -21.98 34.17 7.69
C GLY A 173 -23.14 33.62 6.86
N ALA A 174 -22.86 33.14 5.63
CA ALA A 174 -23.89 32.59 4.76
C ALA A 174 -24.42 31.27 5.35
N SER A 175 -25.75 31.06 5.27
CA SER A 175 -26.40 29.83 5.74
C SER A 175 -25.97 28.57 4.96
N SER A 176 -25.43 28.73 3.74
CA SER A 176 -24.85 27.63 2.95
C SER A 176 -23.57 27.05 3.56
N ALA A 177 -22.86 27.82 4.39
CA ALA A 177 -21.57 27.46 4.96
C ALA A 177 -21.53 27.51 6.50
N THR A 178 -22.61 27.98 7.13
CA THR A 178 -22.79 28.10 8.58
C THR A 178 -24.12 27.50 9.01
N GLY A 179 -24.10 26.59 9.98
CA GLY A 179 -25.29 25.91 10.49
C GLY A 179 -25.29 24.40 10.27
N LEU A 180 -26.39 23.75 10.68
CA LEU A 180 -26.58 22.30 10.59
C LEU A 180 -26.74 21.82 9.13
N ASP A 181 -27.22 22.69 8.25
CA ASP A 181 -27.48 22.40 6.83
C ASP A 181 -26.34 22.87 5.91
N ALA A 182 -25.16 23.18 6.48
CA ALA A 182 -24.01 23.60 5.69
C ALA A 182 -23.64 22.50 4.67
N ARG A 183 -23.43 22.89 3.41
CA ARG A 183 -23.03 21.94 2.36
C ARG A 183 -21.66 21.34 2.69
N ASP A 184 -21.45 20.07 2.33
CA ASP A 184 -20.15 19.43 2.46
C ASP A 184 -19.25 19.77 1.25
N PRO A 185 -18.20 20.59 1.40
CA PRO A 185 -17.31 20.93 0.29
C PRO A 185 -16.46 19.75 -0.18
N TYR A 186 -16.41 18.65 0.57
CA TYR A 186 -15.70 17.43 0.19
C TYR A 186 -16.60 16.40 -0.51
N ALA A 187 -17.90 16.68 -0.69
CA ALA A 187 -18.78 15.80 -1.45
C ALA A 187 -18.37 15.71 -2.93
N ALA A 188 -18.65 14.58 -3.59
CA ALA A 188 -18.33 14.39 -5.01
C ALA A 188 -19.05 15.44 -5.89
N PRO A 189 -18.41 15.96 -6.96
CA PRO A 189 -19.05 16.89 -7.89
C PRO A 189 -20.32 16.29 -8.53
N ALA A 190 -21.31 17.13 -8.79
CA ALA A 190 -22.52 16.73 -9.53
C ALA A 190 -22.13 16.18 -10.92
N GLY A 191 -22.42 14.90 -11.17
CA GLY A 191 -22.09 14.21 -12.43
C GLY A 191 -20.84 13.33 -12.39
N ALA A 192 -20.17 13.20 -11.24
CA ALA A 192 -19.09 12.22 -11.09
C ALA A 192 -19.60 10.78 -11.28
N PRO A 193 -18.78 9.85 -11.82
CA PRO A 193 -19.20 8.47 -12.05
C PRO A 193 -19.75 7.81 -10.78
N GLY A 194 -21.07 7.55 -10.76
CA GLY A 194 -21.79 6.91 -9.65
C GLY A 194 -22.49 7.84 -8.65
N THR A 195 -22.66 9.13 -8.97
CA THR A 195 -23.52 10.06 -8.20
C THR A 195 -24.99 10.04 -8.63
N THR A 196 -25.50 8.93 -9.15
CA THR A 196 -26.95 8.82 -9.43
C THR A 196 -27.69 8.72 -8.11
N ALA A 197 -28.64 9.64 -7.92
CA ALA A 197 -29.60 9.73 -6.83
C ALA A 197 -30.18 8.38 -6.38
#